data_AF-A0A494WWC2-F1
#
_entry.id   AF-A0A494WWC2-F1
#
_cell.length_a   1.000
_cell.length_b   1.000
_cell.length_c   1.000
_cell.angle_alpha   90.00
_cell.angle_beta   90.00
_cell.angle_gamma   90.00
#
_symmetry.space_group_name_H-M   'P 1'
#
loop_
_entity.id
_entity.type
_entity.pdbx_description
1 polymer ?
#
loop_
_entity_poly.entity_id
_entity_poly.type
_entity_poly.pdbx_seq_one_letter_code
_entity_poly.pdbx_strand_id
1 'polypeptide(L)'
;MTELTMEEFLADEQRVAASKYYLIVATEAAIDICNHLVARLTGRAPNSYAECFNILSGEHFLSPPLAERLIQMAKFRNLLIHRYVDIDDSKVYHIICNNLDDLELYLAEIAAMVKMRALTIRKEWFYAQSIFPAGKGTPTGLPAGRPPAG
;
A
#
# COMPACT_ATOMS: atom_id res chain seq x y z
N MET A 1 -12.56 6.41 -24.28
CA MET A 1 -13.28 7.33 -23.38
C MET A 1 -12.82 8.73 -23.74
N THR A 2 -13.72 9.66 -24.01
CA THR A 2 -13.36 11.08 -24.20
C THR A 2 -12.75 11.57 -22.89
N GLU A 3 -11.50 12.02 -22.92
CA GLU A 3 -10.88 12.66 -21.78
C GLU A 3 -11.67 13.93 -21.46
N LEU A 4 -12.16 14.00 -20.24
CA LEU A 4 -12.94 15.12 -19.75
C LEU A 4 -11.98 16.30 -19.54
N THR A 5 -12.27 17.46 -20.14
CA THR A 5 -11.38 18.62 -20.02
C THR A 5 -11.41 19.20 -18.61
N MET A 6 -10.37 19.96 -18.23
CA MET A 6 -10.34 20.65 -16.94
C MET A 6 -11.52 21.61 -16.76
N GLU A 7 -11.92 22.32 -17.82
CA GLU A 7 -13.07 23.24 -17.78
C GLU A 7 -14.37 22.48 -17.49
N GLU A 8 -14.62 21.37 -18.19
CA GLU A 8 -15.77 20.51 -17.94
C GLU A 8 -15.76 19.90 -16.54
N PHE A 9 -14.58 19.58 -16.00
CA PHE A 9 -14.42 19.06 -14.65
C PHE A 9 -14.80 20.10 -13.60
N LEU A 10 -14.24 21.31 -13.72
CA LEU A 10 -14.44 22.40 -12.76
C LEU A 10 -15.86 22.98 -12.81
N ALA A 11 -16.56 22.83 -13.93
CA ALA A 11 -17.95 23.26 -14.08
C ALA A 11 -18.96 22.40 -13.28
N ASP A 12 -18.57 21.22 -12.81
CA ASP A 12 -19.44 20.28 -12.08
C ASP A 12 -18.96 20.10 -10.63
N GLU A 13 -19.53 20.86 -9.71
CA GLU A 13 -19.17 20.81 -8.29
C GLU A 13 -19.35 19.41 -7.67
N GLN A 14 -20.36 18.65 -8.11
CA GLN A 14 -20.59 17.29 -7.60
C GLN A 14 -19.49 16.35 -8.04
N ARG A 15 -19.04 16.47 -9.30
CA ARG A 15 -17.90 15.71 -9.82
C ARG A 15 -16.63 16.03 -9.05
N VAL A 16 -16.34 17.31 -8.86
CA VAL A 16 -15.17 17.74 -8.08
C VAL A 16 -15.22 17.18 -6.66
N ALA A 17 -16.36 17.30 -5.97
CA ALA A 17 -16.54 16.79 -4.61
C ALA A 17 -16.38 15.26 -4.53
N ALA A 18 -17.01 14.53 -5.44
CA ALA A 18 -16.90 13.07 -5.53
C ALA A 18 -15.46 12.62 -5.80
N SER A 19 -14.78 13.30 -6.72
CA SER A 19 -13.38 13.07 -7.06
C SER A 19 -12.44 13.25 -5.86
N LYS A 20 -12.60 14.35 -5.10
CA LYS A 20 -11.86 14.57 -3.85
C LYS A 20 -12.11 13.45 -2.84
N TYR A 21 -13.38 13.07 -2.66
CA TYR A 21 -13.76 12.01 -1.73
C TYR A 21 -13.15 10.66 -2.11
N TYR A 22 -13.22 10.25 -3.37
CA TYR A 22 -12.62 8.99 -3.82
C TYR A 22 -11.10 8.99 -3.70
N LEU A 23 -10.44 10.12 -3.96
CA LEU A 23 -9.00 10.25 -3.74
C LEU A 23 -8.62 10.08 -2.26
N ILE A 24 -9.41 10.66 -1.34
CA ILE A 24 -9.24 10.44 0.10
C ILE A 24 -9.37 8.95 0.44
N VAL A 25 -10.46 8.30 -0.01
CA VAL A 25 -10.74 6.89 0.30
C VAL A 25 -9.65 5.98 -0.25
N ALA A 26 -9.22 6.19 -1.49
CA ALA A 26 -8.16 5.38 -2.11
C ALA A 26 -6.81 5.55 -1.38
N THR A 27 -6.48 6.78 -0.99
CA THR A 27 -5.25 7.06 -0.23
C THR A 27 -5.30 6.45 1.17
N GLU A 28 -6.45 6.50 1.86
CA GLU A 28 -6.63 5.87 3.17
C GLU A 28 -6.46 4.36 3.08
N ALA A 29 -7.06 3.72 2.07
CA ALA A 29 -6.92 2.28 1.86
C ALA A 29 -5.46 1.86 1.64
N ALA A 30 -4.69 2.65 0.87
CA ALA A 30 -3.26 2.40 0.68
C ALA A 30 -2.46 2.55 1.99
N ILE A 31 -2.80 3.55 2.81
CA ILE A 31 -2.21 3.76 4.14
C ILE A 31 -2.54 2.59 5.08
N ASP A 32 -3.78 2.10 5.09
CA ASP A 32 -4.21 1.00 5.95
C ASP A 32 -3.49 -0.31 5.61
N ILE A 33 -3.34 -0.61 4.31
CA ILE A 33 -2.53 -1.74 3.85
C ILE A 33 -1.10 -1.59 4.36
N CYS A 34 -0.51 -0.42 4.17
CA CYS A 34 0.85 -0.14 4.63
C CYS A 34 0.98 -0.36 6.14
N ASN A 35 0.08 0.22 6.94
CA ASN A 35 0.12 0.14 8.40
C ASN A 35 0.00 -1.31 8.87
N HIS A 36 -0.90 -2.08 8.26
CA HIS A 36 -1.06 -3.50 8.54
C HIS A 36 0.23 -4.28 8.28
N LEU A 37 0.85 -4.05 7.10
CA LEU A 37 2.08 -4.73 6.72
C LEU A 37 3.25 -4.37 7.64
N VAL A 38 3.44 -3.08 7.94
CA VAL A 38 4.50 -2.61 8.84
C VAL A 38 4.34 -3.21 10.24
N ALA A 39 3.11 -3.26 10.78
CA ALA A 39 2.84 -3.88 12.07
C ALA A 39 3.20 -5.37 12.09
N ARG A 40 2.93 -6.08 10.99
CA ARG A 40 3.30 -7.50 10.83
C ARG A 40 4.81 -7.73 10.68
N LEU A 41 5.50 -6.83 9.99
CA LEU A 41 6.94 -6.96 9.70
C LEU A 41 7.82 -6.55 10.88
N THR A 42 7.45 -5.47 11.56
CA THR A 42 8.27 -4.82 12.58
C THR A 42 7.80 -5.07 14.01
N GLY A 43 6.58 -5.59 14.19
CA GLY A 43 5.97 -5.79 15.50
C GLY A 43 5.44 -4.50 16.15
N ARG A 44 5.44 -3.36 15.44
CA ARG A 44 4.89 -2.09 15.93
C ARG A 44 4.16 -1.32 14.83
N ALA A 45 3.25 -0.44 15.23
CA ALA A 45 2.65 0.52 14.32
C ALA A 45 3.67 1.61 13.91
N PRO A 46 3.58 2.16 12.69
CA PRO A 46 4.29 3.38 12.32
C PRO A 46 3.67 4.59 13.05
N ASN A 47 4.49 5.61 13.33
CA ASN A 47 4.06 6.84 14.00
C ASN A 47 3.48 7.87 13.03
N SER A 48 3.63 7.67 11.73
CA SER A 48 3.04 8.52 10.69
C SER A 48 2.87 7.77 9.37
N TYR A 49 2.02 8.30 8.48
CA TYR A 49 1.86 7.77 7.12
C TYR A 49 3.18 7.79 6.35
N ALA A 50 4.01 8.83 6.55
CA ALA A 50 5.30 8.93 5.90
C ALA A 50 6.27 7.84 6.37
N GLU A 51 6.31 7.60 7.67
CA GLU A 51 7.11 6.51 8.24
C GLU A 51 6.69 5.15 7.69
N CYS A 52 5.39 4.93 7.51
CA CYS A 52 4.89 3.67 6.97
C CYS A 52 5.51 3.32 5.61
N PHE A 53 5.40 4.23 4.63
CA PHE A 53 5.95 4.01 3.29
C PHE A 53 7.48 3.95 3.29
N ASN A 54 8.14 4.73 4.16
CA ASN A 54 9.59 4.67 4.33
C ASN A 54 10.06 3.30 4.85
N ILE A 55 9.34 2.69 5.80
CA ILE A 55 9.67 1.35 6.30
C ILE A 55 9.55 0.33 5.17
N LEU A 56 8.45 0.34 4.41
CA LEU A 56 8.28 -0.60 3.30
C LEU A 56 9.35 -0.42 2.21
N SER A 57 9.80 0.81 1.96
CA SER A 57 10.90 1.06 1.03
C SER A 57 12.26 0.60 1.57
N GLY A 58 12.54 0.83 2.86
CA GLY A 58 13.76 0.36 3.54
C GLY A 58 13.88 -1.17 3.56
N GLU A 59 12.76 -1.88 3.61
CA GLU A 59 12.68 -3.34 3.48
C GLU A 59 12.67 -3.83 2.03
N HIS A 60 12.88 -2.93 1.05
CA HIS A 60 12.87 -3.20 -0.39
C HIS A 60 11.54 -3.74 -0.95
N PHE A 61 10.43 -3.53 -0.25
CA PHE A 61 9.10 -3.88 -0.73
C PHE A 61 8.47 -2.79 -1.59
N LEU A 62 8.92 -1.55 -1.41
CA LEU A 62 8.58 -0.45 -2.30
C LEU A 62 9.83 0.17 -2.93
N SER A 63 9.74 0.51 -4.21
CA SER A 63 10.79 1.32 -4.84
C SER A 63 10.86 2.71 -4.16
N PRO A 64 12.05 3.25 -3.86
CA PRO A 64 12.18 4.55 -3.19
C PRO A 64 11.43 5.70 -3.88
N PRO A 65 11.44 5.81 -5.23
CA PRO A 65 10.68 6.85 -5.93
C PRO A 65 9.17 6.70 -5.74
N LEU A 66 8.64 5.48 -5.70
CA LEU A 66 7.21 5.26 -5.46
C LEU A 66 6.83 5.62 -4.03
N ALA A 67 7.63 5.19 -3.05
CA ALA A 67 7.40 5.54 -1.65
C ALA A 67 7.32 7.06 -1.46
N GLU A 68 8.22 7.83 -2.07
CA GLU A 68 8.17 9.30 -2.01
C GLU A 68 6.86 9.86 -2.57
N ARG A 69 6.38 9.36 -3.72
CA ARG A 69 5.12 9.82 -4.32
C ARG A 69 3.90 9.45 -3.46
N LEU A 70 3.87 8.25 -2.88
CA LEU A 70 2.82 7.83 -1.95
C LEU A 70 2.79 8.69 -0.68
N ILE A 71 3.96 9.13 -0.20
CA ILE A 71 4.05 10.07 0.92
C ILE A 71 3.45 11.43 0.56
N GLN A 72 3.70 11.93 -0.66
CA GLN A 72 3.09 13.18 -1.12
C GLN A 72 1.57 13.05 -1.28
N MET A 73 1.08 11.92 -1.79
CA MET A 73 -0.35 11.62 -1.88
C MET A 73 -1.01 11.59 -0.49
N ALA A 74 -0.38 10.96 0.51
CA ALA A 74 -0.86 10.97 1.89
C ALA A 74 -0.92 12.38 2.49
N LYS A 75 0.08 13.23 2.21
CA LYS A 75 0.06 14.64 2.61
C LYS A 75 -1.07 15.41 1.93
N PHE A 76 -1.32 15.16 0.64
CA PHE A 76 -2.41 15.79 -0.09
C PHE A 76 -3.78 15.37 0.45
N ARG A 77 -3.98 14.09 0.78
CA ARG A 77 -5.18 13.62 1.50
C ARG A 77 -5.40 14.37 2.81
N ASN A 78 -4.34 14.63 3.58
CA ASN A 78 -4.46 15.40 4.82
C ASN A 78 -4.85 16.86 4.56
N LEU A 79 -4.34 17.46 3.48
CA LEU A 79 -4.76 18.79 3.04
C LEU A 79 -6.25 18.80 2.68
N LEU A 80 -6.73 17.80 1.93
CA LEU A 80 -8.14 17.63 1.52
C LEU A 80 -9.11 17.60 2.68
N ILE A 81 -8.70 17.08 3.83
CA ILE A 81 -9.58 16.95 5.00
C ILE A 81 -9.47 18.16 5.92
N HIS A 82 -8.26 18.63 6.22
CA HIS A 82 -8.05 19.64 7.26
C HIS A 82 -8.03 21.08 6.73
N ARG A 83 -7.80 21.28 5.43
CA ARG A 83 -7.65 22.60 4.81
C ARG A 83 -8.41 22.69 3.49
N TYR A 84 -9.60 22.09 3.42
CA TYR A 84 -10.39 21.98 2.20
C TYR A 84 -10.72 23.34 1.54
N VAL A 85 -10.82 24.42 2.34
CA VAL A 85 -11.03 25.80 1.85
C VAL A 85 -9.84 26.36 1.07
N ASP A 86 -8.64 25.82 1.26
CA ASP A 86 -7.41 26.31 0.64
C ASP A 86 -7.05 25.53 -0.65
N ILE A 87 -7.92 24.63 -1.11
CA ILE A 87 -7.60 23.71 -2.19
C ILE A 87 -7.99 24.27 -3.54
N ASP A 88 -7.00 24.25 -4.42
CA ASP A 88 -7.14 24.53 -5.84
C ASP A 88 -7.57 23.26 -6.58
N ASP A 89 -8.79 23.28 -7.12
CA ASP A 89 -9.41 22.13 -7.77
C ASP A 89 -8.76 21.76 -9.09
N SER A 90 -8.01 22.67 -9.71
CA SER A 90 -7.16 22.34 -10.85
C SER A 90 -6.07 21.32 -10.47
N LYS A 91 -5.56 21.38 -9.23
CA LYS A 91 -4.60 20.39 -8.72
C LYS A 91 -5.23 19.03 -8.52
N VAL A 92 -6.49 19.00 -8.06
CA VAL A 92 -7.25 17.74 -7.91
C VAL A 92 -7.42 17.08 -9.27
N TYR A 93 -7.82 17.86 -10.29
CA TYR A 93 -7.90 17.37 -11.67
C TYR A 93 -6.56 16.79 -12.15
N HIS A 94 -5.45 17.52 -11.96
CA HIS A 94 -4.13 17.04 -12.37
C HIS A 94 -3.74 15.71 -11.70
N ILE A 95 -3.97 15.57 -10.40
CA ILE A 95 -3.66 14.32 -9.67
C ILE A 95 -4.50 13.16 -10.21
N ILE A 96 -5.79 13.38 -10.43
CA ILE A 96 -6.70 12.34 -10.94
C ILE A 96 -6.31 11.89 -12.35
N CYS A 97 -5.86 12.80 -13.20
CA CYS A 97 -5.48 12.46 -14.57
C CYS A 97 -4.07 11.86 -14.70
N ASN A 98 -3.14 12.18 -13.79
CA ASN A 98 -1.72 11.89 -14.02
C ASN A 98 -1.04 11.04 -12.93
N ASN A 99 -1.67 10.84 -11.77
CA ASN A 99 -1.00 10.25 -10.61
C ASN A 99 -1.70 9.01 -10.04
N LEU A 100 -2.83 8.58 -10.57
CA LEU A 100 -3.53 7.40 -10.06
C LEU A 100 -2.77 6.08 -10.33
N ASP A 101 -1.92 6.04 -11.35
CA ASP A 101 -1.05 4.89 -11.67
C ASP A 101 -0.10 4.54 -10.50
N ASP A 102 0.19 5.49 -9.62
CA ASP A 102 1.00 5.23 -8.41
C ASP A 102 0.30 4.25 -7.46
N LEU A 103 -1.04 4.27 -7.39
CA LEU A 103 -1.81 3.30 -6.59
C LEU A 103 -1.78 1.92 -7.24
N GLU A 104 -1.85 1.85 -8.56
CA GLU A 104 -1.76 0.57 -9.28
C GLU A 104 -0.37 -0.06 -9.12
N LEU A 105 0.68 0.75 -9.26
CA LEU A 105 2.06 0.31 -9.06
C LEU A 105 2.29 -0.12 -7.60
N TYR A 106 1.74 0.62 -6.63
CA TYR A 106 1.79 0.24 -5.22
C TYR A 106 1.16 -1.14 -4.99
N LEU A 107 -0.05 -1.39 -5.51
CA LEU A 107 -0.71 -2.68 -5.38
C LEU A 107 0.09 -3.80 -6.05
N ALA A 108 0.72 -3.54 -7.19
CA ALA A 108 1.57 -4.50 -7.87
C ALA A 108 2.81 -4.88 -7.04
N GLU A 109 3.53 -3.91 -6.49
CA GLU A 109 4.71 -4.13 -5.64
C GLU A 109 4.32 -4.89 -4.35
N ILE A 110 3.22 -4.51 -3.70
CA ILE A 110 2.70 -5.20 -2.51
C ILE A 110 2.27 -6.63 -2.83
N ALA A 111 1.55 -6.86 -3.93
CA ALA A 111 1.12 -8.20 -4.34
C ALA A 111 2.32 -9.10 -4.64
N ALA A 112 3.37 -8.57 -5.28
CA ALA A 112 4.62 -9.30 -5.51
C ALA A 112 5.29 -9.67 -4.19
N MET A 113 5.38 -8.74 -3.25
CA MET A 113 5.94 -8.98 -1.91
C MET A 113 5.19 -10.07 -1.14
N VAL A 114 3.84 -10.03 -1.10
CA VAL A 114 3.02 -11.04 -0.44
C VAL A 114 3.24 -12.44 -1.04
N LYS A 115 3.30 -12.53 -2.38
CA LYS A 115 3.59 -13.79 -3.09
C LYS A 115 4.99 -14.31 -2.75
N MET A 116 6.01 -13.45 -2.78
CA MET A 116 7.39 -13.83 -2.45
C MET A 116 7.50 -14.35 -1.01
N ARG A 117 6.91 -13.66 -0.03
CA ARG A 117 6.90 -14.11 1.37
C ARG A 117 6.22 -15.47 1.55
N ALA A 118 5.08 -15.69 0.89
CA ALA A 118 4.40 -16.98 0.92
C ALA A 118 5.26 -18.12 0.35
N LEU A 119 6.00 -17.86 -0.74
CA LEU A 119 6.93 -18.81 -1.34
C LEU A 119 8.13 -19.10 -0.44
N THR A 120 8.70 -18.09 0.22
CA THR A 120 9.83 -18.26 1.15
C THR A 120 9.42 -19.15 2.33
N ILE A 121 8.29 -18.85 2.99
CA ILE A 121 7.76 -19.66 4.10
C ILE A 121 7.52 -21.10 3.64
N ARG A 122 6.97 -21.30 2.44
CA ARG A 122 6.74 -22.62 1.86
C ARG A 122 8.06 -23.38 1.66
N LYS A 123 9.10 -22.74 1.11
CA LYS A 123 10.43 -23.35 0.91
C LYS A 123 11.10 -23.71 2.23
N GLU A 124 11.07 -22.82 3.22
CA GLU A 124 11.62 -23.07 4.56
C GLU A 124 10.93 -24.27 5.22
N TRP A 125 9.61 -24.39 5.08
CA TRP A 125 8.85 -25.52 5.61
C TRP A 125 9.25 -26.86 4.97
N PHE A 126 9.36 -26.91 3.64
CA PHE A 126 9.81 -28.12 2.94
C PHE A 126 11.28 -28.45 3.23
N TYR A 127 12.15 -27.44 3.34
CA TYR A 127 13.56 -27.65 3.71
C TYR A 127 13.67 -28.26 5.10
N ALA A 128 12.93 -27.73 6.08
CA ALA A 128 12.87 -28.29 7.42
C ALA A 128 12.40 -29.76 7.42
N GLN A 129 11.42 -30.13 6.59
CA GLN A 129 10.98 -31.53 6.46
C GLN A 129 12.01 -32.45 5.81
N SER A 130 12.80 -31.95 4.85
CA SER A 130 13.86 -32.74 4.22
C SER A 130 15.01 -33.07 5.17
N ILE A 131 15.27 -32.21 6.16
CA ILE A 131 16.31 -32.40 7.18
C ILE A 131 15.79 -33.23 8.37
N PHE A 132 14.50 -33.09 8.71
CA PHE A 132 13.87 -33.78 9.82
C PHE A 132 12.74 -34.70 9.32
N PRO A 133 13.06 -35.91 8.81
CA PRO A 133 12.04 -36.87 8.42
C PRO A 133 11.22 -37.34 9.63
N ALA A 134 9.93 -37.61 9.39
CA ALA A 134 8.95 -37.93 10.42
C ALA A 134 9.43 -39.03 11.38
N GLY A 135 9.41 -38.73 12.69
CA GLY A 135 9.72 -39.72 13.75
C GLY A 135 10.63 -39.24 14.89
N LYS A 136 11.23 -38.05 14.79
CA LYS A 136 11.96 -37.41 15.89
C LYS A 136 11.22 -36.12 16.27
N GLY A 137 10.92 -35.94 17.55
CA GLY A 137 10.01 -34.92 18.08
C GLY A 137 10.15 -33.55 17.41
N THR A 138 9.00 -32.89 17.17
CA THR A 138 8.93 -31.56 16.56
C THR A 138 9.91 -30.60 17.23
N PRO A 139 10.84 -29.98 16.49
CA PRO A 139 11.68 -28.92 17.03
C PRO A 139 10.81 -27.79 17.59
N THR A 140 11.06 -27.41 18.83
CA THR A 140 10.56 -26.17 19.42
C THR A 140 11.05 -25.00 18.57
N GLY A 141 10.15 -24.39 17.78
CA GLY A 141 10.46 -23.24 16.91
C GLY A 141 9.92 -23.30 15.48
N LEU A 142 9.33 -24.42 15.03
CA LEU A 142 8.59 -24.44 13.76
C LEU A 142 7.34 -23.55 13.86
N PRO A 143 6.92 -22.87 12.77
CA PRO A 143 5.65 -22.17 12.76
C PRO A 143 4.53 -23.18 13.06
N ALA A 144 3.87 -23.01 14.20
CA ALA A 144 2.78 -23.88 14.63
C ALA A 144 1.61 -23.73 13.65
N GLY A 145 1.36 -24.74 12.81
CA GLY A 145 0.25 -24.70 11.87
C GLY A 145 0.35 -25.70 10.72
N ARG A 146 -0.82 -25.98 10.13
CA ARG A 146 -0.98 -26.76 8.89
C ARG A 146 -0.18 -26.09 7.75
N PRO A 147 0.37 -26.85 6.78
CA PRO A 147 1.03 -26.26 5.62
C PRO A 147 0.18 -25.18 4.94
N PRO A 148 0.79 -24.11 4.39
CA PRO A 148 0.06 -23.12 3.62
C PRO A 148 -0.66 -23.80 2.46
N ALA A 149 -1.95 -23.45 2.25
CA ALA A 149 -2.79 -24.07 1.22
C ALA A 149 -2.12 -24.00 -0.17
N GLY A 150 -2.33 -25.08 -0.95
CA GLY A 150 -1.72 -25.34 -2.26
C GLY A 150 -2.00 -24.24 -3.26
#